data_AF-A0A432I9N7-F1
#
_entry.id   AF-A0A432I9N7-F1
#
_cell.length_a   1.000
_cell.length_b   1.000
_cell.length_c   1.000
_cell.angle_alpha   90.00
_cell.angle_beta   90.00
_cell.angle_gamma   90.00
#
_symmetry.space_group_name_H-M   'P 1'
#
loop_
_entity.id
_entity.type
_entity.pdbx_description
1 polymer ?
#
loop_
_entity_poly.entity_id
_entity_poly.type
_entity_poly.pdbx_seq_one_letter_code
_entity_poly.pdbx_strand_id
1 'polypeptide(L)'
;MKKEILEILMKINHFPCRIKKREGEILKKFFLKDNNFNKNPSKKKDQNNLEFRYIYEEDGIKYILLEEYLFKEGETFLTLENSIGVDYYLNKI
;
A
#
# COMPACT_ATOMS: atom_id res chain seq x y z
N MET A 1 -13.00 -1.11 16.07
CA MET A 1 -11.70 -1.12 15.38
C MET A 1 -11.58 -2.28 14.40
N LYS A 2 -11.56 -3.56 14.81
CA LYS A 2 -11.59 -4.71 13.85
C LYS A 2 -12.79 -4.69 12.87
N LYS A 3 -13.95 -4.19 13.31
CA LYS A 3 -15.14 -4.05 12.46
C LYS A 3 -14.92 -3.21 11.20
N GLU A 4 -14.18 -2.10 11.30
CA GLU A 4 -13.96 -1.20 10.16
C GLU A 4 -13.08 -1.85 9.07
N ILE A 5 -12.07 -2.64 9.47
CA ILE A 5 -11.23 -3.40 8.54
C ILE A 5 -12.08 -4.42 7.80
N LEU A 6 -12.85 -5.23 8.54
CA LEU A 6 -13.70 -6.27 7.96
C LEU A 6 -14.73 -5.67 7.00
N GLU A 7 -15.35 -4.54 7.37
CA GLU A 7 -16.28 -3.84 6.48
C GLU A 7 -15.61 -3.38 5.17
N ILE A 8 -14.38 -2.89 5.21
CA ILE A 8 -13.63 -2.51 4.00
C ILE A 8 -13.32 -3.76 3.16
N LEU A 9 -12.79 -4.81 3.79
CA LEU A 9 -12.41 -6.05 3.10
C LEU A 9 -13.62 -6.77 2.48
N MET A 10 -14.77 -6.79 3.15
CA MET A 10 -16.00 -7.43 2.67
C MET A 10 -16.68 -6.67 1.52
N LYS A 11 -16.43 -5.36 1.36
CA LYS A 11 -16.95 -4.57 0.23
C LYS A 11 -16.21 -4.84 -1.08
N ILE A 12 -15.03 -5.47 -1.01
CA ILE A 12 -14.20 -5.71 -2.18
C ILE A 12 -14.60 -7.04 -2.82
N ASN A 13 -15.13 -6.93 -4.04
CA ASN A 13 -15.64 -8.09 -4.76
C ASN A 13 -14.56 -8.79 -5.59
N HIS A 14 -13.45 -8.12 -5.90
CA HIS A 14 -12.39 -8.64 -6.77
C HIS A 14 -11.02 -8.16 -6.30
N PHE A 15 -10.01 -9.03 -6.45
CA PHE A 15 -8.61 -8.72 -6.19
C PHE A 15 -7.76 -9.05 -7.42
N PRO A 16 -6.68 -8.29 -7.71
CA PRO A 16 -6.27 -7.05 -7.03
C PRO A 16 -7.18 -5.87 -7.40
N CYS A 17 -7.31 -4.89 -6.50
CA CYS A 17 -8.08 -3.67 -6.78
C CYS A 17 -7.44 -2.42 -6.19
N ARG A 18 -7.64 -1.27 -6.84
CA ARG A 18 -7.38 0.06 -6.25
C ARG A 18 -8.52 0.40 -5.28
N ILE A 19 -8.17 0.91 -4.10
CA ILE A 19 -9.13 1.32 -3.07
C ILE A 19 -9.07 2.82 -2.83
N LYS A 20 -10.08 3.39 -2.15
CA LYS A 20 -10.08 4.83 -1.86
C LYS A 20 -8.97 5.16 -0.87
N LYS A 21 -8.38 6.35 -1.02
CA LYS A 21 -7.32 6.86 -0.12
C LYS A 21 -7.66 6.69 1.36
N ARG A 22 -8.87 7.08 1.76
CA ARG A 22 -9.34 6.95 3.16
C ARG A 22 -9.37 5.50 3.64
N GLU A 23 -9.78 4.56 2.79
CA GLU A 23 -9.82 3.13 3.13
C GLU A 23 -8.40 2.58 3.27
N GLY A 24 -7.50 2.94 2.35
CA GLY A 24 -6.09 2.58 2.42
C GLY A 24 -5.40 3.11 3.67
N GLU A 25 -5.63 4.37 4.04
CA GLU A 25 -5.10 4.96 5.28
C GLU A 25 -5.61 4.25 6.54
N ILE A 26 -6.88 3.81 6.55
CA ILE A 26 -7.44 3.03 7.65
C ILE A 26 -6.73 1.68 7.71
N LEU A 27 -6.69 0.92 6.60
CA LEU A 27 -6.05 -0.40 6.54
C LEU A 27 -4.57 -0.34 6.91
N LYS A 28 -3.83 0.67 6.43
CA LYS A 28 -2.41 0.91 6.72
C LYS A 28 -2.11 1.01 8.21
N LYS A 29 -3.04 1.50 9.04
CA LYS A 29 -2.86 1.57 10.51
C LYS A 29 -2.82 0.19 11.18
N PHE A 30 -3.40 -0.82 10.54
CA PHE A 30 -3.53 -2.17 11.09
C PHE A 30 -2.59 -3.17 10.42
N PHE A 31 -2.26 -2.96 9.15
CA PHE A 31 -1.37 -3.84 8.42
C PHE A 31 0.07 -3.58 8.85
N LEU A 32 0.86 -4.64 8.99
CA LEU A 32 2.27 -4.55 9.35
C LEU A 32 3.09 -4.18 8.12
N LYS A 33 3.90 -3.13 8.24
CA LYS A 33 4.82 -2.72 7.16
C LYS A 33 5.82 -3.84 6.88
N ASP A 34 5.92 -4.23 5.62
CA ASP A 34 6.90 -5.20 5.17
C ASP A 34 8.26 -4.54 4.94
N ASN A 35 9.10 -4.62 5.97
CA ASN A 35 10.45 -4.05 5.94
C ASN A 35 11.42 -4.78 4.99
N ASN A 36 11.04 -5.94 4.44
CA ASN A 36 11.87 -6.70 3.51
C ASN A 36 11.48 -6.43 2.04
N PHE A 37 10.32 -5.83 1.78
CA PHE A 37 9.86 -5.50 0.42
C PHE A 37 10.87 -4.63 -0.34
N ASN A 38 11.47 -3.66 0.35
CA ASN A 38 12.40 -2.70 -0.24
C ASN A 38 13.88 -3.11 -0.14
N LYS A 39 14.17 -4.30 0.42
CA LYS A 39 15.55 -4.80 0.56
C LYS A 39 16.06 -5.56 -0.66
N ASN A 40 15.21 -5.74 -1.68
CA ASN A 40 15.60 -6.44 -2.90
C ASN A 40 16.76 -5.69 -3.59
N PRO A 41 17.90 -6.36 -3.88
CA PRO A 41 19.07 -5.69 -4.46
C PRO A 41 18.82 -5.12 -5.86
N SER A 42 17.80 -5.60 -6.58
CA SER A 42 17.32 -5.00 -7.83
C SER A 42 16.61 -3.64 -7.65
N LYS A 43 16.06 -3.36 -6.46
CA LYS A 43 15.44 -2.07 -6.09
C LYS A 43 16.37 -1.14 -5.29
N LYS A 44 17.60 -1.57 -4.96
CA LYS A 44 18.57 -0.81 -4.14
C LYS A 44 19.16 0.45 -4.79
N LYS A 45 18.91 0.69 -6.08
CA LYS A 45 19.39 1.90 -6.76
C LYS A 45 18.52 3.13 -6.50
N ASP A 46 17.28 2.94 -6.04
CA ASP A 46 16.38 4.04 -5.70
C ASP A 46 16.40 4.28 -4.20
N GLN A 47 17.22 5.24 -3.76
CA GLN A 47 17.23 5.73 -2.37
C GLN A 47 15.88 6.33 -1.93
N ASN A 48 14.91 6.44 -2.84
CA ASN A 48 13.57 6.92 -2.59
C ASN A 48 12.59 5.77 -2.83
N ASN A 49 12.39 4.90 -1.83
CA ASN A 49 11.32 3.91 -1.89
C ASN A 49 9.96 4.63 -1.82
N LEU A 50 9.38 4.88 -2.98
CA LEU A 50 8.08 5.54 -3.16
C LEU A 50 6.91 4.55 -3.20
N GLU A 51 7.23 3.27 -3.00
CA GLU A 51 6.30 2.18 -2.80
C GLU A 51 6.51 1.57 -1.42
N PHE A 52 5.40 1.32 -0.72
CA PHE A 52 5.40 0.59 0.54
C PHE A 52 4.41 -0.57 0.48
N ARG A 53 4.81 -1.68 1.07
CA ARG A 53 3.97 -2.87 1.23
C ARG A 53 3.61 -3.06 2.69
N TYR A 54 2.35 -3.36 2.94
CA TYR A 54 1.83 -3.72 4.24
C TYR A 54 1.10 -5.05 4.16
N ILE A 55 1.21 -5.87 5.20
CA ILE A 55 0.67 -7.22 5.25
C ILE A 55 -0.25 -7.36 6.46
N TYR A 56 -1.39 -8.00 6.26
CA TYR A 56 -2.29 -8.43 7.32
C TYR A 56 -2.71 -9.88 7.06
N GLU A 57 -2.77 -10.68 8.11
CA GLU A 57 -3.15 -12.08 8.04
C GLU A 57 -4.22 -12.37 9.07
N GLU A 58 -5.35 -12.93 8.63
CA GLU A 58 -6.46 -13.32 9.48
C GLU A 58 -7.10 -14.59 8.90
N ASP A 59 -7.32 -15.59 9.75
CA ASP A 59 -7.92 -16.88 9.39
C ASP A 59 -7.24 -17.59 8.21
N GLY A 60 -5.91 -17.48 8.13
CA GLY A 60 -5.11 -18.07 7.04
C GLY A 60 -5.22 -17.36 5.70
N ILE A 61 -5.93 -16.23 5.64
CA ILE A 61 -6.00 -15.36 4.46
C ILE A 61 -5.00 -14.22 4.61
N LYS A 62 -4.18 -14.01 3.59
CA LYS A 62 -3.19 -12.94 3.58
C LYS A 62 -3.64 -11.78 2.70
N TYR A 63 -3.78 -10.61 3.30
CA TYR A 63 -4.05 -9.37 2.61
C TYR A 63 -2.76 -8.56 2.43
N ILE A 64 -2.58 -8.00 1.24
CA ILE A 64 -1.44 -7.15 0.90
C ILE A 64 -1.98 -5.79 0.47
N LEU A 65 -1.60 -4.75 1.22
CA LEU A 65 -1.84 -3.37 0.86
C LEU A 65 -0.56 -2.77 0.30
N LEU A 66 -0.60 -2.27 -0.93
CA LEU A 66 0.43 -1.45 -1.53
C LEU A 66 0.04 0.02 -1.41
N GLU A 67 1.02 0.85 -1.09
CA GLU A 67 0.95 2.30 -1.06
C GLU A 67 1.95 2.84 -2.08
N GLU A 68 1.47 3.57 -3.07
CA GLU A 68 2.27 4.11 -4.18
C GLU A 68 2.12 5.63 -4.24
N TYR A 69 3.22 6.37 -4.15
CA TYR A 69 3.20 7.82 -4.22
C TYR A 69 3.19 8.31 -5.67
N LEU A 70 2.29 9.27 -5.95
CA LEU A 70 2.10 9.85 -7.27
C LEU A 70 2.87 11.15 -7.43
N PHE A 71 3.34 11.41 -8.64
CA PHE A 71 4.13 12.59 -9.01
C PHE A 71 3.55 13.30 -10.22
N LYS A 72 3.88 14.58 -10.38
CA LYS A 72 3.56 15.30 -11.61
C LYS A 72 4.38 14.73 -12.76
N GLU A 73 3.80 14.72 -13.95
CA GLU A 73 4.53 14.37 -15.16
C GLU A 73 5.71 15.35 -15.36
N GLY A 74 6.90 14.79 -15.62
CA GLY A 74 8.13 15.57 -15.76
C GLY A 74 8.80 15.99 -14.44
N GLU A 75 8.31 15.55 -13.28
CA GLU A 75 8.99 15.77 -12.00
C GLU A 75 10.36 15.07 -12.00
N THR A 76 11.42 15.85 -11.83
CA THR A 76 12.81 15.35 -11.84
C THR A 76 13.27 14.87 -10.47
N PHE A 77 12.62 15.34 -9.39
CA PHE A 77 12.97 14.98 -8.01
C PHE A 77 11.86 14.18 -7.36
N LEU A 78 11.98 12.85 -7.44
CA LEU A 78 11.02 11.90 -6.89
C LEU A 78 11.22 11.70 -5.37
N THR A 79 10.72 12.63 -4.55
CA THR A 79 10.76 12.57 -3.07
C THR A 79 9.35 12.52 -2.47
N LEU A 80 9.20 12.01 -1.25
CA LEU A 80 7.89 12.01 -0.58
C LEU A 80 7.29 13.42 -0.42
N GLU A 81 8.15 14.41 -0.21
CA GLU A 81 7.78 15.84 -0.09
C GLU A 81 7.20 16.40 -1.39
N ASN A 82 7.70 15.92 -2.54
CA ASN A 82 7.25 16.34 -3.86
C ASN A 82 6.06 15.52 -4.39
N SER A 83 5.58 14.54 -3.61
CA SER A 83 4.43 13.73 -4.01
C SER A 83 3.15 14.58 -4.06
N ILE A 84 2.35 14.38 -5.11
CA ILE A 84 1.05 15.04 -5.27
C ILE A 84 -0.12 14.19 -4.80
N GLY A 85 0.13 12.93 -4.49
CA GLY A 85 -0.90 11.99 -4.14
C GLY A 85 -0.35 10.65 -3.70
N VAL A 86 -1.26 9.79 -3.28
CA VAL A 86 -0.97 8.42 -2.91
C VAL A 86 -2.12 7.53 -3.35
N ASP A 87 -1.77 6.45 -4.02
CA ASP A 87 -2.69 5.39 -4.37
C ASP A 87 -2.49 4.18 -3.47
N TYR A 88 -3.61 3.51 -3.20
CA TYR A 88 -3.64 2.29 -2.44
C TYR A 88 -4.22 1.16 -3.26
N TYR A 89 -3.51 0.04 -3.28
CA TYR A 89 -3.94 -1.18 -3.96
C TYR A 89 -4.02 -2.31 -2.95
N LEU A 90 -5.11 -3.06 -2.98
CA LEU A 90 -5.32 -4.18 -2.09
C LEU A 90 -5.34 -5.47 -2.91
N ASN A 91 -4.64 -6.48 -2.39
CA ASN A 91 -4.66 -7.83 -2.91
C ASN A 91 -4.95 -8.83 -1.79
N LYS A 92 -5.44 -10.01 -2.17
CA LYS A 92 -5.72 -11.14 -1.29
C LYS A 92 -5.01 -12.37 -1.86
N ILE A 93 -4.25 -13.08 -1.02
CA ILE A 93 -3.47 -14.29 -1.33
C ILE A 93 -3.88 -15.40 -0.35
#